data_AF-A0A382WQT4-F1
#
_entry.id   AF-A0A382WQT4-F1
#
_cell.length_a   1.000
_cell.length_b   1.000
_cell.length_c   1.000
_cell.angle_alpha   90.00
_cell.angle_beta   90.00
_cell.angle_gamma   90.00
#
_symmetry.space_group_name_H-M   'P 1'
#
loop_
_entity.id
_entity.type
_entity.pdbx_description
1 polymer ?
#
loop_
_entity_poly.entity_id
_entity_poly.type
_entity_poly.pdbx_seq_one_letter_code
_entity_poly.pdbx_strand_id
1 'polypeptide(L)'
;MMPASWGLKGKSRAVAEAEYYYTGEELEKALAVIDAETPADKTVAELEVDLKNKKISQSEFDRRVADENNEPWVNVNKMGINPESAQAGFIELDWNDPFIAFLHENGYTGQNDEDVVNKWFNDVCRTVLIQEKADLDYGLQEQQGKGDVIRSSQIDDGTESEE
;
A
#
# COMPACT_ATOMS: atom_id res chain seq x y z
N MET A 1 26.55 4.64 -42.14
CA MET A 1 27.73 5.25 -41.50
C MET A 1 27.69 4.85 -40.04
N MET A 2 28.75 4.26 -39.49
CA MET A 2 28.73 3.83 -38.08
C MET A 2 28.74 5.04 -37.15
N PRO A 3 27.98 5.06 -36.05
CA PRO A 3 27.95 6.18 -35.12
C PRO A 3 29.34 6.47 -34.53
N ALA A 4 29.69 7.75 -34.37
CA ALA A 4 30.95 8.18 -33.75
C ALA A 4 31.11 7.69 -32.29
N SER A 5 30.01 7.30 -31.65
CA SER A 5 29.93 6.79 -30.28
C SER A 5 30.50 5.38 -30.09
N TRP A 6 30.72 4.58 -31.14
CA TRP A 6 31.29 3.23 -31.01
C TRP A 6 32.79 3.18 -30.69
N GLY A 7 33.46 4.33 -30.61
CA GLY A 7 34.80 4.48 -30.02
C GLY A 7 34.83 4.66 -28.49
N LEU A 8 33.67 4.83 -27.86
CA LEU A 8 33.54 4.97 -26.40
C LEU A 8 33.72 3.61 -25.70
N LYS A 9 34.04 3.64 -24.40
CA LYS A 9 34.21 2.45 -23.56
C LYS A 9 33.32 2.53 -22.32
N GLY A 10 32.96 1.37 -21.77
CA GLY A 10 32.18 1.28 -20.53
C GLY A 10 30.80 1.91 -20.64
N LYS A 11 30.36 2.58 -19.57
CA LYS A 11 29.02 3.19 -19.46
C LYS A 11 28.71 4.19 -20.56
N SER A 12 29.68 5.04 -20.95
CA SER A 12 29.49 6.03 -22.01
C SER A 12 29.17 5.40 -23.38
N ARG A 13 29.67 4.18 -23.64
CA ARG A 13 29.28 3.43 -24.84
C ARG A 13 27.85 2.90 -24.73
N ALA A 14 27.50 2.33 -23.58
CA ALA A 14 26.16 1.78 -23.35
C ALA A 14 25.07 2.85 -23.47
N VAL A 15 25.30 4.04 -22.91
CA VAL A 15 24.40 5.20 -23.03
C VAL A 15 24.22 5.58 -24.50
N ALA A 16 25.31 5.78 -25.23
CA ALA A 16 25.23 6.22 -26.62
C ALA A 16 24.68 5.13 -27.57
N GLU A 17 24.81 3.87 -27.20
CA GLU A 17 24.17 2.75 -27.90
C GLU A 17 22.66 2.74 -27.65
N ALA A 18 22.24 2.94 -26.39
CA ALA A 18 20.83 3.05 -26.04
C ALA A 18 20.15 4.22 -26.77
N GLU A 19 20.77 5.41 -26.74
CA GLU A 19 20.28 6.61 -27.46
C GLU A 19 20.19 6.44 -28.97
N TYR A 20 21.00 5.54 -29.55
CA TYR A 20 20.98 5.26 -30.99
C TYR A 20 19.84 4.32 -31.37
N TYR A 21 19.60 3.27 -30.58
CA TYR A 21 18.65 2.21 -30.90
C TYR A 21 17.25 2.42 -30.34
N TYR A 22 17.12 3.14 -29.23
CA TYR A 22 15.87 3.31 -28.52
C TYR A 22 15.46 4.79 -28.48
N THR A 23 14.16 5.02 -28.38
CA THR A 23 13.59 6.36 -28.17
C THR A 23 12.40 6.28 -27.22
N GLY A 24 12.01 7.43 -26.65
CA GLY A 24 10.88 7.52 -25.72
C GLY A 24 11.09 6.66 -24.47
N GLU A 25 10.06 5.92 -24.08
CA GLU A 25 10.06 5.09 -22.88
C GLU A 25 11.11 3.96 -22.92
N GLU A 26 11.29 3.32 -24.07
CA GLU A 26 12.28 2.25 -24.23
C GLU A 26 13.70 2.77 -24.01
N LEU A 27 13.96 4.03 -24.39
CA LEU A 27 15.22 4.69 -24.07
C LEU A 27 15.35 4.97 -22.58
N GLU A 28 14.29 5.46 -21.93
CA GLU A 28 14.32 5.70 -20.47
C GLU A 28 14.62 4.42 -19.69
N LYS A 29 13.98 3.29 -20.04
CA LYS A 29 14.26 1.98 -19.44
C LYS A 29 15.69 1.53 -19.72
N ALA A 30 16.12 1.61 -20.98
CA ALA A 30 17.47 1.22 -21.38
C ALA A 30 18.54 2.05 -20.66
N LEU A 31 18.29 3.34 -20.37
CA LEU A 31 19.21 4.17 -19.60
C LEU A 31 19.17 3.84 -18.10
N ALA A 32 17.98 3.58 -17.53
CA ALA A 32 17.82 3.26 -16.12
C ALA A 32 18.58 1.99 -15.70
N VAL A 33 18.63 0.98 -16.59
CA VAL A 33 19.33 -0.30 -16.31
C VAL A 33 20.86 -0.23 -16.45
N ILE A 34 21.44 0.86 -16.98
CA ILE A 34 22.89 0.95 -17.22
C ILE A 34 23.68 1.00 -15.91
N ASP A 35 23.09 1.58 -14.87
CA ASP A 35 23.71 1.69 -13.55
C ASP A 35 23.35 0.53 -12.61
N ALA A 36 22.43 -0.34 -13.01
CA ALA A 36 22.02 -1.51 -12.24
C ALA A 36 23.06 -2.65 -12.31
N GLU A 37 23.47 -3.15 -11.15
CA GLU A 37 24.52 -4.17 -11.02
C GLU A 37 23.94 -5.59 -11.03
N THR A 38 22.77 -5.78 -10.39
CA THR A 38 22.11 -7.08 -10.29
C THR A 38 20.88 -7.19 -11.21
N PRO A 39 20.40 -8.40 -11.51
CA PRO A 39 19.14 -8.58 -12.22
C PRO A 39 17.94 -7.92 -11.50
N ALA A 40 17.88 -8.00 -10.17
CA ALA A 40 16.84 -7.38 -9.37
C ALA A 40 16.86 -5.85 -9.51
N ASP A 41 18.05 -5.23 -9.42
CA ASP A 41 18.20 -3.78 -9.61
C ASP A 41 17.73 -3.32 -10.99
N LYS A 42 17.91 -4.16 -12.03
CA LYS A 42 17.41 -3.85 -13.38
C LYS A 42 15.89 -3.85 -13.41
N THR A 43 15.26 -4.86 -12.83
CA THR A 43 13.79 -4.92 -12.74
C THR A 43 13.26 -3.71 -11.97
N VAL A 44 13.85 -3.37 -10.82
CA VAL A 44 13.46 -2.20 -10.03
C VAL A 44 13.61 -0.90 -10.83
N ALA A 45 14.72 -0.71 -11.54
CA ALA A 45 14.96 0.47 -12.38
C ALA A 45 13.93 0.59 -13.52
N GLU A 46 13.52 -0.52 -14.15
CA GLU A 46 12.45 -0.51 -15.15
C GLU A 46 11.08 -0.17 -14.54
N LEU A 47 10.79 -0.70 -13.34
CA LEU A 47 9.56 -0.40 -12.59
C LEU A 47 9.49 1.06 -12.18
N GLU A 48 10.62 1.70 -11.83
CA GLU A 48 10.67 3.13 -11.52
C GLU A 48 10.27 3.98 -12.73
N VAL A 49 10.73 3.58 -13.93
CA VAL A 49 10.34 4.23 -15.19
C VAL A 49 8.84 4.04 -15.45
N ASP A 50 8.31 2.83 -15.22
CA ASP A 50 6.87 2.56 -15.36
C ASP A 50 6.02 3.39 -14.38
N LEU A 51 6.47 3.54 -13.13
CA LEU A 51 5.84 4.38 -12.12
C LEU A 51 5.88 5.86 -12.53
N LYS A 52 7.04 6.36 -12.96
CA LYS A 52 7.22 7.74 -13.45
C LYS A 52 6.28 8.04 -14.62
N ASN A 53 6.12 7.07 -15.51
CA ASN A 53 5.24 7.16 -16.68
C ASN A 53 3.77 6.80 -16.35
N LYS A 54 3.43 6.62 -15.07
CA LYS A 54 2.09 6.32 -14.56
C LYS A 54 1.44 5.08 -15.18
N LYS A 55 2.25 4.11 -15.61
CA LYS A 55 1.78 2.81 -16.10
C LYS A 55 1.33 1.89 -14.97
N ILE A 56 1.97 2.03 -13.82
CA ILE A 56 1.66 1.30 -12.60
C ILE A 56 1.35 2.29 -11.48
N SER A 57 0.55 1.87 -10.50
CA SER A 57 0.33 2.64 -9.28
C SER A 57 1.53 2.51 -8.33
N GLN A 58 1.63 3.42 -7.36
CA GLN A 58 2.62 3.29 -6.28
C GLN A 58 2.48 1.94 -5.55
N SER A 59 1.25 1.53 -5.25
CA SER A 59 0.99 0.25 -4.58
C SER A 59 1.41 -0.96 -5.41
N GLU A 60 1.33 -0.88 -6.73
CA GLU A 60 1.80 -1.95 -7.60
C GLU A 60 3.33 -1.96 -7.71
N PHE A 61 3.95 -0.79 -7.77
CA PHE A 61 5.40 -0.65 -7.69
C PHE A 61 5.95 -1.27 -6.41
N ASP A 62 5.42 -0.87 -5.24
CA ASP A 62 5.89 -1.33 -3.94
C ASP A 62 5.81 -2.86 -3.81
N ARG A 63 4.72 -3.48 -4.28
CA ARG A 63 4.55 -4.94 -4.28
C ARG A 63 5.58 -5.64 -5.17
N ARG A 64 5.77 -5.16 -6.40
CA ARG A 64 6.72 -5.77 -7.33
C ARG A 64 8.16 -5.65 -6.83
N VAL A 65 8.52 -4.52 -6.23
CA VAL A 65 9.84 -4.34 -5.60
C VAL A 65 10.01 -5.31 -4.42
N ALA A 66 8.99 -5.46 -3.57
CA ALA A 66 9.04 -6.42 -2.48
C ALA A 66 9.19 -7.87 -2.99
N ASP A 67 8.52 -8.23 -4.09
CA ASP A 67 8.66 -9.55 -4.72
C ASP A 67 10.08 -9.79 -5.25
N GLU A 68 10.68 -8.81 -5.93
CA GLU A 68 12.08 -8.89 -6.39
C GLU A 68 13.07 -9.05 -5.22
N ASN A 69 12.78 -8.42 -4.08
CA ASN A 69 13.59 -8.47 -2.87
C ASN A 69 13.27 -9.68 -1.96
N ASN A 70 12.28 -10.51 -2.30
CA ASN A 70 11.74 -11.58 -1.46
C ASN A 70 11.28 -11.09 -0.07
N GLU A 71 10.73 -9.88 -0.01
CA GLU A 71 10.20 -9.28 1.20
C GLU A 71 8.71 -9.64 1.38
N PRO A 72 8.26 -9.96 2.60
CA PRO A 72 6.87 -10.29 2.87
C PRO A 72 5.98 -9.06 2.75
N TRP A 73 4.88 -9.16 2.00
CA TRP A 73 3.85 -8.12 1.95
C TRP A 73 2.43 -8.69 2.02
N VAL A 74 1.53 -7.86 2.53
CA VAL A 74 0.08 -8.09 2.53
C VAL A 74 -0.61 -6.76 2.24
N ASN A 75 -1.64 -6.77 1.39
CA ASN A 75 -2.38 -5.58 1.02
C ASN A 75 -3.89 -5.83 1.08
N VAL A 76 -4.64 -4.75 1.32
CA VAL A 76 -6.11 -4.78 1.26
C VAL A 76 -6.53 -4.42 -0.16
N ASN A 77 -7.00 -5.40 -0.93
CA ASN A 77 -7.49 -5.18 -2.28
C ASN A 77 -8.85 -4.48 -2.28
N LYS A 78 -9.76 -4.91 -1.40
CA LYS A 78 -11.11 -4.39 -1.36
C LYS A 78 -11.70 -4.47 0.03
N MET A 79 -12.41 -3.43 0.42
CA MET A 79 -13.30 -3.46 1.57
C MET A 79 -14.72 -3.17 1.10
N GLY A 80 -15.66 -4.00 1.52
CA GLY A 80 -17.06 -3.85 1.19
C GLY A 80 -17.94 -3.99 2.42
N ILE A 81 -19.12 -3.38 2.35
CA ILE A 81 -20.18 -3.53 3.33
C ILE A 81 -21.23 -4.43 2.70
N ASN A 82 -21.78 -5.37 3.47
CA ASN A 82 -22.92 -6.15 3.01
C ASN A 82 -24.15 -5.22 2.92
N PRO A 83 -24.77 -5.05 1.74
CA PRO A 83 -25.94 -4.18 1.57
C PRO A 83 -27.13 -4.59 2.44
N GLU A 84 -27.23 -5.86 2.80
CA GLU A 84 -28.31 -6.40 3.63
C GLU A 84 -28.05 -6.24 5.13
N SER A 85 -26.78 -6.01 5.52
CA SER A 85 -26.39 -5.79 6.92
C SER A 85 -25.17 -4.90 7.00
N ALA A 86 -25.37 -3.64 7.37
CA ALA A 86 -24.29 -2.67 7.55
C ALA A 86 -23.27 -3.07 8.64
N GLN A 87 -23.61 -4.05 9.49
CA GLN A 87 -22.72 -4.61 10.51
C GLN A 87 -21.81 -5.71 9.96
N ALA A 88 -22.12 -6.27 8.79
CA ALA A 88 -21.31 -7.28 8.14
C ALA A 88 -20.53 -6.62 6.99
N GLY A 89 -19.21 -6.59 7.10
CA GLY A 89 -18.31 -6.21 6.01
C GLY A 89 -17.52 -7.41 5.51
N PHE A 90 -16.86 -7.25 4.36
CA PHE A 90 -15.81 -8.16 3.92
C PHE A 90 -14.56 -7.37 3.55
N ILE A 91 -13.41 -7.97 3.78
CA ILE A 91 -12.11 -7.43 3.41
C ILE A 91 -11.43 -8.51 2.57
N GLU A 92 -11.11 -8.17 1.33
CA GLU A 92 -10.31 -8.99 0.44
C GLU A 92 -8.85 -8.59 0.61
N LEU A 93 -8.02 -9.57 0.97
CA LEU A 93 -6.59 -9.42 1.13
C LEU A 93 -5.84 -10.06 -0.03
N ASP A 94 -4.66 -9.55 -0.28
CA ASP A 94 -3.68 -10.06 -1.24
C ASP A 94 -2.34 -10.15 -0.53
N TRP A 95 -1.52 -11.12 -0.89
CA TRP A 95 -0.24 -11.39 -0.23
C TRP A 95 0.70 -12.18 -1.15
N ASN A 96 1.98 -12.23 -0.78
CA ASN A 96 2.97 -13.05 -1.47
C ASN A 96 3.43 -14.27 -0.65
N ASP A 97 4.15 -15.18 -1.30
CA ASP A 97 4.68 -16.41 -0.67
C ASP A 97 5.62 -16.11 0.53
N PRO A 98 6.55 -15.13 0.46
CA PRO A 98 7.34 -14.72 1.62
C PRO A 98 6.50 -14.34 2.84
N PHE A 99 5.33 -13.72 2.66
CA PHE A 99 4.43 -13.41 3.77
C PHE A 99 3.85 -14.68 4.43
N ILE A 100 3.47 -15.68 3.64
CA ILE A 100 3.02 -16.97 4.18
C ILE A 100 4.15 -17.69 4.93
N ALA A 101 5.36 -17.70 4.37
CA ALA A 101 6.53 -18.26 5.04
C ALA A 101 6.78 -17.56 6.39
N PHE A 102 6.72 -16.22 6.42
CA PHE A 102 6.81 -15.44 7.65
C PHE A 102 5.74 -15.83 8.67
N LEU A 103 4.47 -16.02 8.25
CA LEU A 103 3.41 -16.46 9.16
C LEU A 103 3.68 -17.85 9.73
N HIS A 104 4.18 -18.78 8.92
CA HIS A 104 4.56 -20.11 9.39
C HIS A 104 5.71 -20.09 10.41
N GLU A 105 6.75 -19.28 10.17
CA GLU A 105 7.85 -19.10 11.13
C GLU A 105 7.38 -18.54 12.47
N ASN A 106 6.29 -17.77 12.47
CA ASN A 106 5.65 -17.21 13.66
C ASN A 106 4.56 -18.12 14.27
N GLY A 107 4.45 -19.36 13.81
CA GLY A 107 3.59 -20.39 14.40
C GLY A 107 2.15 -20.45 13.86
N TYR A 108 1.82 -19.68 12.82
CA TYR A 108 0.55 -19.83 12.13
C TYR A 108 0.56 -21.08 11.23
N THR A 109 -0.51 -21.88 11.31
CA THR A 109 -0.65 -23.12 10.53
C THR A 109 -2.08 -23.25 10.01
N GLY A 110 -2.29 -23.89 8.86
CA GLY A 110 -3.59 -24.00 8.18
C GLY A 110 -3.60 -25.17 7.20
N GLN A 111 -4.75 -25.47 6.59
CA GLN A 111 -4.82 -26.49 5.53
C GLN A 111 -4.33 -25.95 4.18
N ASN A 112 -4.38 -24.64 4.02
CA ASN A 112 -3.92 -23.87 2.86
C ASN A 112 -3.52 -22.45 3.33
N ASP A 113 -2.99 -21.65 2.41
CA ASP A 113 -2.50 -20.29 2.70
C ASP A 113 -3.63 -19.35 3.17
N GLU A 114 -4.82 -19.46 2.58
CA GLU A 114 -5.99 -18.67 2.98
C GLU A 114 -6.35 -18.92 4.46
N ASP A 115 -6.31 -20.17 4.91
CA ASP A 115 -6.56 -20.53 6.31
C ASP A 115 -5.51 -19.90 7.24
N VAL A 116 -4.24 -19.88 6.82
CA VAL A 116 -3.13 -19.29 7.58
C VAL A 116 -3.34 -17.78 7.71
N VAL A 117 -3.60 -17.09 6.60
CA VAL A 117 -3.85 -15.65 6.56
C VAL A 117 -5.11 -15.29 7.34
N ASN A 118 -6.18 -16.06 7.21
CA ASN A 118 -7.42 -15.82 7.95
C ASN A 118 -7.21 -15.93 9.46
N LYS A 119 -6.42 -16.89 9.94
CA LYS A 119 -6.09 -16.99 11.38
C LYS A 119 -5.30 -15.78 11.86
N TRP A 120 -4.26 -15.42 11.13
CA TRP A 120 -3.47 -14.22 11.42
C TRP A 120 -4.33 -12.95 11.43
N PHE A 121 -5.14 -12.75 10.39
CA PHE A 121 -5.98 -11.56 10.25
C PHE A 121 -6.99 -11.44 11.39
N ASN A 122 -7.64 -12.56 11.78
CA ASN A 122 -8.54 -12.57 12.93
C ASN A 122 -7.84 -12.19 14.24
N ASP A 123 -6.58 -12.61 14.44
CA ASP A 123 -5.80 -12.25 15.62
C ASP A 123 -5.37 -10.78 15.60
N VAL A 124 -5.04 -10.23 14.43
CA VAL A 124 -4.82 -8.79 14.24
C VAL A 124 -6.08 -8.00 14.60
N CYS A 125 -7.24 -8.37 14.05
CA CYS A 125 -8.51 -7.70 14.37
C CYS A 125 -8.83 -7.75 15.87
N ARG A 126 -8.62 -8.89 16.54
CA ARG A 126 -8.82 -9.02 17.99
C ARG A 126 -7.89 -8.11 18.78
N THR A 127 -6.63 -8.02 18.37
CA THR A 127 -5.62 -7.18 19.04
C THR A 127 -6.01 -5.71 18.96
N VAL A 128 -6.46 -5.22 17.80
CA VAL A 128 -6.94 -3.84 17.63
C VAL A 128 -8.14 -3.56 18.55
N LEU A 129 -9.12 -4.47 18.61
CA LEU A 129 -10.30 -4.30 19.48
C LEU A 129 -9.97 -4.32 20.98
N ILE A 130 -8.95 -5.09 21.39
CA ILE A 130 -8.47 -5.11 22.79
C ILE A 130 -7.76 -3.79 23.12
N GLN A 131 -6.94 -3.27 22.20
CA GLN A 131 -6.29 -1.97 22.36
C GLN A 131 -7.31 -0.84 22.50
N GLU A 132 -8.35 -0.80 21.66
CA GLU A 132 -9.43 0.21 21.78
C GLU A 132 -10.13 0.16 23.15
N LYS A 133 -10.37 -1.04 23.71
CA LYS A 133 -10.95 -1.17 25.06
C LYS A 133 -10.02 -0.67 26.14
N ALA A 134 -8.71 -0.92 26.02
CA ALA A 134 -7.73 -0.42 26.96
C ALA A 134 -7.64 1.12 26.89
N ASP A 135 -7.66 1.71 25.68
CA ASP A 135 -7.66 3.15 25.49
C ASP A 135 -8.94 3.82 26.04
N LEU A 136 -10.10 3.17 25.89
CA LEU A 136 -11.35 3.64 26.52
C LEU A 136 -11.31 3.55 28.05
N ASP A 137 -10.67 2.52 28.62
CA ASP A 137 -10.50 2.37 30.08
C ASP A 137 -9.55 3.45 30.64
N TYR A 138 -8.48 3.77 29.91
CA TYR A 138 -7.59 4.90 30.22
C TYR A 138 -8.28 6.27 30.03
N GLY A 139 -9.20 6.40 29.06
CA GLY A 139 -9.97 7.61 28.81
C GLY A 139 -11.12 7.87 29.80
N LEU A 140 -11.53 6.86 30.58
CA LEU A 140 -12.60 6.97 31.57
C LEU A 140 -12.12 7.37 32.97
N GLN A 141 -10.81 7.53 33.18
CA GLN A 141 -10.26 7.94 34.47
C GLN A 141 -10.22 9.46 34.70
N GLU A 142 -10.48 10.30 33.67
CA GLU A 142 -10.38 11.76 33.79
C GLU A 142 -11.71 12.55 33.60
N GLN A 143 -12.88 11.92 33.71
CA GLN A 143 -14.12 12.71 33.68
C GLN A 143 -15.26 12.24 34.59
N GLN A 144 -14.94 11.82 35.82
CA GLN A 144 -15.90 11.97 36.92
C GLN A 144 -15.91 13.43 37.40
N GLY A 145 -16.56 14.29 36.63
CA GLY A 145 -16.97 15.61 37.11
C GLY A 145 -16.76 16.74 36.11
N LYS A 146 -17.73 16.95 35.22
CA LYS A 146 -18.38 18.26 35.00
C LYS A 146 -19.33 18.23 33.81
N GLY A 147 -20.58 18.60 34.09
CA GLY A 147 -21.36 19.48 33.22
C GLY A 147 -22.14 18.80 32.10
N ASP A 148 -23.37 18.42 32.42
CA ASP A 148 -24.46 18.14 31.48
C ASP A 148 -24.58 19.25 30.41
N VAL A 149 -24.48 18.92 29.13
CA VAL A 149 -24.53 19.90 28.04
C VAL A 149 -26.00 20.13 27.67
N ILE A 150 -26.58 21.24 28.16
CA ILE A 150 -27.91 21.70 27.78
C ILE A 150 -27.86 22.23 26.33
N ARG A 151 -28.52 21.54 25.39
CA ARG A 151 -28.82 22.08 24.05
C ARG A 151 -29.93 23.12 24.17
N SER A 152 -29.58 24.39 24.02
CA SER A 152 -30.56 25.46 23.75
C SER A 152 -30.82 25.51 22.24
N SER A 153 -31.90 24.87 21.77
CA SER A 153 -32.46 25.15 20.45
C SER A 153 -33.21 26.47 20.52
N GLN A 154 -32.63 27.52 19.93
CA GLN A 154 -33.33 28.78 19.66
C GLN A 154 -34.44 28.49 18.64
N ILE A 155 -35.68 28.47 19.12
CA ILE A 155 -36.88 28.58 18.29
C ILE A 155 -37.08 30.09 18.11
N ASP A 156 -36.77 30.59 16.92
CA ASP A 156 -37.15 31.94 16.50
C ASP A 156 -38.56 31.84 15.90
N ASP A 157 -39.57 31.99 16.75
CA ASP A 157 -40.96 32.23 16.35
C ASP A 157 -41.32 33.62 16.90
N GLY A 158 -41.33 34.60 16.00
CA GLY A 158 -41.58 36.00 16.29
C GLY A 158 -42.56 36.58 15.27
N THR A 159 -43.83 36.21 15.40
CA THR A 159 -44.96 36.98 14.88
C THR A 159 -45.34 38.10 15.85
N GLU A 160 -45.34 39.36 15.37
CA GLU A 160 -46.17 40.51 15.79
C GLU A 160 -45.79 41.67 14.83
N SER A 161 -46.56 42.10 13.83
CA SER A 161 -47.84 42.84 13.79
C SER A 161 -47.83 44.22 14.48
N GLU A 162 -48.24 45.24 13.70
CA GLU A 162 -48.70 46.61 14.06
C GLU A 162 -47.57 47.63 14.35
N GLU A 163 -47.49 48.83 13.77
CA GLU A 163 -48.43 49.74 13.06
C GLU A 163 -47.80 50.35 11.78
#